data_AF-A0A9P6ZR85-F1
#
_entry.id   AF-A0A9P6ZR85-F1
#
_cell.length_a   1.000
_cell.length_b   1.000
_cell.length_c   1.000
_cell.angle_alpha   90.00
_cell.angle_beta   90.00
_cell.angle_gamma   90.00
#
_symmetry.space_group_name_H-M   'P 1'
#
loop_
_entity.id
_entity.type
_entity.pdbx_description
1 polymer ?
#
loop_
_entity_poly.entity_id
_entity_poly.type
_entity_poly.pdbx_seq_one_letter_code
_entity_poly.pdbx_strand_id
1 'polypeptide(L)'
;IKALIQLRNGGLIVELDSKLTLIRLREINARKRFLQALDNSVIFKDRTYTLVIQYVPVNILIERTGLLRLIEGKNQLADNSLASMRWIKPPHKRPPGQ
;
A
#
# COMPACT_ATOMS: atom_id res chain seq x y z
N ILE A 1 -22.61 9.40 -2.68
CA ILE A 1 -21.28 10.02 -2.95
C ILE A 1 -21.43 11.48 -2.62
N LYS A 2 -20.55 12.03 -1.78
CA LYS A 2 -20.62 13.42 -1.31
C LYS A 2 -19.84 14.37 -2.21
N ALA A 3 -18.66 13.98 -2.65
CA ALA A 3 -17.83 14.78 -3.55
C ALA A 3 -16.97 13.88 -4.44
N LEU A 4 -16.58 14.39 -5.60
CA LEU A 4 -15.67 13.75 -6.52
C LEU A 4 -14.68 14.80 -7.03
N ILE A 5 -13.39 14.53 -6.87
CA ILE A 5 -12.29 15.41 -7.28
C ILE A 5 -11.41 14.64 -8.25
N GLN A 6 -11.26 15.17 -9.48
CA GLN A 6 -10.31 14.66 -10.45
C GLN A 6 -8.96 15.36 -10.27
N LEU A 7 -7.90 14.58 -10.12
CA LEU A 7 -6.53 15.04 -10.02
C LEU A 7 -5.92 15.24 -11.40
N ARG A 8 -4.88 16.08 -11.49
CA ARG A 8 -4.16 16.37 -12.76
C ARG A 8 -3.53 15.14 -13.41
N ASN A 9 -3.26 14.09 -12.64
CA ASN A 9 -2.71 12.83 -13.14
C ASN A 9 -3.80 11.80 -13.53
N GLY A 10 -5.05 12.23 -13.68
CA GLY A 10 -6.19 11.37 -14.02
C GLY A 10 -6.74 10.56 -12.83
N GLY A 11 -6.15 10.67 -11.64
CA GLY A 11 -6.67 10.01 -10.43
C GLY A 11 -7.99 10.61 -9.96
N LEU A 12 -8.84 9.81 -9.31
CA LEU A 12 -10.10 10.26 -8.72
C LEU A 12 -10.05 10.13 -7.19
N ILE A 13 -10.45 11.19 -6.49
CA ILE A 13 -10.75 11.16 -5.06
C ILE A 13 -12.27 11.20 -4.92
N VAL A 14 -12.84 10.14 -4.36
CA VAL A 14 -14.28 10.02 -4.12
C VAL A 14 -14.54 10.12 -2.62
N GLU A 15 -15.21 11.18 -2.20
CA GLU A 15 -15.69 11.33 -0.83
C GLU A 15 -17.07 10.65 -0.71
N LEU A 16 -17.19 9.75 0.27
CA LEU A 16 -18.44 9.06 0.55
C LEU A 16 -19.20 9.80 1.64
N ASP A 17 -20.52 9.83 1.50
CA ASP A 17 -21.47 10.41 2.47
C ASP A 17 -21.71 9.51 3.69
N SER A 18 -21.34 8.22 3.61
CA SER A 18 -21.67 7.23 4.62
C SER A 18 -20.50 6.30 4.95
N LYS A 19 -20.29 6.12 6.26
CA LYS A 19 -19.36 5.13 6.81
C LYS A 19 -19.76 3.70 6.44
N LEU A 20 -21.06 3.41 6.31
CA LEU A 20 -21.55 2.10 5.89
C LEU A 20 -21.10 1.76 4.47
N THR A 21 -21.19 2.73 3.55
CA THR A 21 -20.71 2.58 2.17
C THR A 21 -19.20 2.32 2.15
N LEU A 22 -18.45 3.01 3.01
CA LEU A 22 -17.02 2.81 3.14
C LEU A 22 -16.66 1.39 3.66
N ILE A 23 -17.39 0.89 4.66
CA ILE A 23 -17.20 -0.48 5.17
C ILE A 23 -17.48 -1.50 4.06
N ARG A 24 -18.59 -1.35 3.33
CA ARG A 24 -18.92 -2.22 2.20
C ARG A 24 -17.86 -2.19 1.12
N LEU A 25 -17.34 -1.03 0.74
CA LEU A 25 -16.29 -0.92 -0.29
C LEU A 25 -14.95 -1.54 0.12
N ARG A 26 -14.74 -1.88 1.39
CA ARG A 26 -13.57 -2.66 1.82
C ARG A 26 -13.74 -4.15 1.54
N GLU A 27 -14.95 -4.65 1.35
CA GLU A 27 -15.20 -6.05 0.99
C GLU A 27 -14.76 -6.29 -0.46
N ILE A 28 -14.03 -7.38 -0.70
CA ILE A 28 -13.42 -7.70 -2.00
C ILE A 28 -14.47 -7.69 -3.14
N ASN A 29 -15.63 -8.32 -2.92
CA ASN A 29 -16.68 -8.43 -3.93
C ASN A 29 -17.38 -7.09 -4.22
N ALA A 30 -17.55 -6.25 -3.21
CA ALA A 30 -18.14 -4.93 -3.39
C ALA A 30 -17.15 -3.97 -4.08
N ARG A 31 -15.87 -4.00 -3.67
CA ARG A 31 -14.78 -3.26 -4.32
C ARG A 31 -14.67 -3.63 -5.80
N LYS A 32 -14.68 -4.93 -6.12
CA LYS A 32 -14.60 -5.42 -7.51
C LYS A 32 -15.76 -4.91 -8.36
N ARG A 33 -16.99 -5.02 -7.87
CA ARG A 33 -18.19 -4.51 -8.56
C ARG A 33 -18.13 -2.99 -8.76
N PHE A 34 -17.68 -2.26 -7.75
CA PHE A 34 -17.51 -0.81 -7.84
C PHE A 34 -16.47 -0.42 -8.90
N LEU A 35 -15.33 -1.11 -8.97
CA LEU A 35 -14.32 -0.85 -9.99
C LEU A 35 -14.81 -1.21 -11.40
N GLN A 36 -15.50 -2.34 -11.56
CA GLN A 36 -16.11 -2.72 -12.85
C GLN A 36 -17.09 -1.66 -13.36
N ALA A 37 -17.84 -1.01 -12.47
CA ALA A 37 -18.76 0.07 -12.84
C ALA A 37 -18.06 1.37 -13.28
N LEU A 38 -16.78 1.56 -12.92
CA LEU A 38 -15.98 2.73 -13.27
C LEU A 38 -15.05 2.50 -14.48
N ASP A 39 -15.06 1.29 -15.03
CA ASP A 39 -14.09 0.70 -15.99
C ASP A 39 -13.00 -0.17 -15.35
N ASN A 40 -12.63 -1.25 -16.04
CA ASN A 40 -11.66 -2.26 -15.59
C ASN A 40 -10.23 -1.71 -15.44
N SER A 41 -9.95 -0.53 -16.00
CA SER A 41 -8.65 0.15 -15.88
C SER A 41 -8.46 0.88 -14.55
N VAL A 42 -9.53 1.08 -13.78
CA VAL A 42 -9.48 1.87 -12.54
C VAL A 42 -8.89 1.04 -11.40
N ILE A 43 -7.87 1.61 -10.73
CA ILE A 43 -7.22 0.99 -9.57
C ILE A 43 -7.69 1.69 -8.30
N PHE A 44 -8.28 0.94 -7.39
CA PHE A 44 -8.53 1.41 -6.03
C PHE A 44 -7.21 1.40 -5.25
N LYS A 45 -6.77 2.58 -4.78
CA LYS A 45 -5.54 2.70 -3.99
C LYS A 45 -5.81 2.50 -2.50
N ASP A 46 -5.21 1.48 -1.91
CA ASP A 46 -5.21 1.30 -0.48
C ASP A 46 -4.35 2.37 0.20
N ARG A 47 -4.81 2.87 1.35
CA ARG A 47 -4.07 3.87 2.12
C ARG A 47 -2.95 3.16 2.89
N THR A 48 -1.71 3.40 2.49
CA THR A 48 -0.52 2.89 3.16
C THR A 48 0.09 3.93 4.10
N TYR A 49 0.78 3.49 5.13
CA TYR A 49 1.56 4.34 6.03
C TYR A 49 3.03 3.96 5.97
N THR A 50 3.92 4.94 6.01
CA THR A 50 5.36 4.68 6.07
C THR A 50 5.76 4.46 7.52
N LEU A 51 6.41 3.32 7.79
CA LEU A 51 6.97 2.99 9.09
C LEU A 51 8.50 3.06 9.02
N VAL A 52 9.13 3.62 10.06
CA VAL A 52 10.59 3.63 10.23
C VAL A 52 10.94 2.57 11.25
N ILE A 53 11.73 1.58 10.83
CA ILE A 53 12.14 0.46 11.67
C ILE A 53 13.65 0.57 11.92
N GLN A 54 14.05 0.41 13.19
CA GLN A 54 15.44 0.46 13.62
C GLN A 54 16.00 -0.96 13.80
N TYR A 55 17.33 -1.07 13.86
CA TYR A 55 18.04 -2.34 14.11
C TYR A 55 17.80 -3.44 13.08
N VAL A 56 17.50 -3.06 11.83
CA VAL A 56 17.39 -4.00 10.71
C VAL A 56 18.81 -4.41 10.29
N PRO A 57 19.13 -5.72 10.25
CA PRO A 57 20.42 -6.19 9.77
C PRO A 57 20.72 -5.70 8.35
N VAL A 58 21.91 -5.12 8.16
CA VAL A 58 22.31 -4.47 6.89
C VAL A 58 22.57 -5.47 5.76
N ASN A 59 22.77 -6.74 6.11
CA ASN A 59 22.91 -7.85 5.17
C ASN A 59 21.57 -8.31 4.56
N ILE A 60 20.44 -7.73 4.98
CA ILE A 60 19.13 -8.02 4.37
C ILE A 60 19.09 -7.41 2.97
N LEU A 61 18.98 -8.28 1.97
CA LEU A 61 18.79 -7.89 0.57
C LEU A 61 17.32 -7.48 0.36
N ILE A 62 17.00 -6.20 0.60
CA ILE A 62 15.64 -5.68 0.53
C ILE A 62 15.03 -5.75 -0.87
N GLU A 63 15.86 -5.85 -1.92
CA GLU A 63 15.47 -5.99 -3.31
C GLU A 63 15.09 -7.43 -3.69
N ARG A 64 15.29 -8.41 -2.79
CA ARG A 64 14.98 -9.81 -3.05
C ARG A 64 13.49 -10.00 -3.31
N THR A 65 13.15 -10.56 -4.47
CA THR A 65 11.77 -10.93 -4.81
C THR A 65 11.16 -11.84 -3.74
N GLY A 66 9.94 -11.51 -3.30
CA GLY A 66 9.21 -12.28 -2.30
C GLY A 66 9.62 -12.02 -0.85
N LEU A 67 10.63 -11.17 -0.57
CA LEU A 67 11.05 -10.87 0.80
C LEU A 67 9.90 -10.30 1.65
N LEU A 68 9.10 -9.38 1.11
CA LEU A 68 7.96 -8.81 1.84
C LEU A 68 6.96 -9.90 2.25
N ARG A 69 6.68 -10.85 1.37
CA ARG A 69 5.76 -11.98 1.64
C ARG A 69 6.31 -12.90 2.71
N LEU A 70 7.63 -13.14 2.68
CA LEU A 70 8.31 -13.89 3.73
C LEU A 70 8.19 -13.19 5.09
N ILE A 71 8.41 -11.87 5.13
CA ILE A 71 8.27 -11.07 6.37
C ILE A 71 6.84 -11.12 6.86
N GLU A 72 5.84 -10.96 6.00
CA GLU A 72 4.43 -11.06 6.35
C GLU A 72 4.11 -12.40 7.01
N GLY A 73 4.44 -13.51 6.33
CA GLY A 73 4.18 -14.86 6.83
C GLY A 73 4.94 -15.19 8.13
N LYS A 74 6.18 -14.71 8.28
CA LYS A 74 6.98 -14.92 9.50
C LYS A 74 6.47 -14.12 10.70
N ASN A 75 5.79 -13.01 10.47
CA ASN A 75 5.30 -12.10 11.52
C ASN A 75 3.78 -12.11 11.67
N GLN A 76 3.08 -13.08 11.06
CA GLN A 76 1.61 -13.19 11.11
C GLN A 76 0.90 -11.90 10.65
N LEU A 77 1.50 -11.19 9.70
CA LEU A 77 0.85 -10.03 9.08
C LEU A 77 -0.13 -10.52 8.02
N ALA A 78 -1.14 -9.69 7.74
CA ALA A 78 -2.05 -9.95 6.64
C ALA A 78 -1.28 -9.95 5.30
N ASP A 79 -1.67 -10.85 4.41
CA ASP A 79 -1.12 -10.92 3.05
C ASP A 79 -1.30 -9.57 2.35
N ASN A 80 -0.24 -9.05 1.72
CA ASN A 80 -0.28 -7.77 1.00
C ASN A 80 -0.48 -6.54 1.87
N SER A 81 -0.19 -6.63 3.16
CA SER A 81 -0.11 -5.48 4.05
C SER A 81 1.15 -4.64 3.86
N LEU A 82 2.26 -5.23 3.39
CA LEU A 82 3.50 -4.52 3.08
C LEU A 82 3.55 -4.13 1.61
N ALA A 83 3.45 -2.81 1.34
CA ALA A 83 3.46 -2.27 -0.01
C ALA A 83 4.88 -2.12 -0.61
N SER A 84 5.84 -1.66 0.19
CA SER A 84 7.24 -1.48 -0.23
C SER A 84 8.17 -1.40 0.98
N MET A 85 9.46 -1.63 0.75
CA MET A 85 10.51 -1.42 1.74
C MET A 85 11.70 -0.76 1.08
N ARG A 86 12.31 0.20 1.76
CA ARG A 86 13.51 0.90 1.29
C ARG A 86 14.38 1.32 2.48
N TRP A 87 15.68 1.34 2.26
CA TRP A 87 16.59 1.95 3.22
C TRP A 87 16.34 3.46 3.30
N ILE A 88 16.32 4.00 4.53
CA ILE A 88 16.19 5.45 4.74
C ILE A 88 17.40 6.20 4.16
N LYS A 89 18.59 5.59 4.22
CA LYS A 89 19.82 6.10 3.62
C LYS A 89 20.31 5.16 2.50
N PRO A 90 20.56 5.69 1.29
CA PRO A 90 21.19 4.90 0.25
C PRO A 90 22.63 4.51 0.65
N PRO A 91 23.19 3.41 0.13
CA PRO A 91 24.50 2.90 0.55
C PRO A 91 25.62 3.95 0.60
N HIS A 92 25.71 4.83 -0.40
CA HIS A 92 26.72 5.89 -0.47
C HIS A 92 26.58 7.01 0.57
N LYS A 93 25.47 7.07 1.33
CA LYS A 93 25.26 8.03 2.43
C LYS A 93 25.31 7.35 3.81
N ARG A 94 25.67 6.07 3.87
CA ARG A 94 25.78 5.34 5.14
C ARG A 94 27.16 5.58 5.76
N PRO A 95 27.25 5.71 7.08
CA PRO A 95 28.54 5.70 7.78
C PRO A 95 29.27 4.36 7.54
N PRO A 96 30.61 4.33 7.62
CA PRO A 96 31.37 3.08 7.62
C PRO A 96 30.85 2.12 8.69
N GLY A 97 30.60 0.86 8.33
CA GLY A 97 30.06 -0.17 9.24
C GLY A 97 28.54 -0.29 9.26
N GLN A 98 27.81 0.41 8.39
CA GLN A 98 26.39 0.21 8.05
C GLN A 98 26.20 -0.31 6.62
#